data_AF-A0A0N7L7U8-F1
#
_entry.id   AF-A0A0N7L7U8-F1
#
_cell.length_a   1.000
_cell.length_b   1.000
_cell.length_c   1.000
_cell.angle_alpha   90.00
_cell.angle_beta   90.00
_cell.angle_gamma   90.00
#
_symmetry.space_group_name_H-M   'P 1'
#
loop_
_entity.id
_entity.type
_entity.pdbx_description
1 polymer ?
#
loop_
_entity_poly.entity_id
_entity_poly.type
_entity_poly.pdbx_seq_one_letter_code
_entity_poly.pdbx_strand_id
1 'polypeptide(L)'
;MCSIWLGTRCANFGIFYDKMTCFIPKHTCRTFKSKDNSIEGNLLLSKTLGMQHIQLQPDVYHDLVSSRNFSAFFKREWRPSSDTKILCVPQGVATLEAQEGVKLLAHEINTYVQTCGTLFAVVIPCGTGDAAFLTKQFQQLIVEDPSLDMNSVVFPQILNPKEKNRFGRPWWPLYHMYHELLQETQVDFDLIYGAFAWYTLFSDTTQLDKVLNCTTYNSKRQFMYIHTGGTSGNATMLSRYEHKNKS
;
A
#
# COMPACT_ATOMS: atom_id res chain seq x y z
N MET A 1 -8.39 -2.75 12.24
CA MET A 1 -9.74 -2.39 11.79
C MET A 1 -9.79 -2.66 10.30
N CYS A 2 -10.83 -3.34 9.82
CA CYS A 2 -10.97 -3.71 8.42
C CYS A 2 -12.11 -2.89 7.80
N SER A 3 -11.81 -2.13 6.75
CA SER A 3 -12.70 -1.09 6.23
C SER A 3 -12.61 -1.00 4.71
N ILE A 4 -13.72 -0.67 4.06
CA ILE A 4 -13.79 -0.41 2.62
C ILE A 4 -14.34 0.99 2.40
N TRP A 5 -13.78 1.67 1.41
CA TRP A 5 -14.14 3.02 1.02
C TRP A 5 -14.99 2.97 -0.26
N LEU A 6 -16.17 3.59 -0.21
CA LEU A 6 -17.02 3.74 -1.39
C LEU A 6 -16.91 5.16 -1.94
N GLY A 7 -16.51 5.28 -3.20
CA GLY A 7 -16.57 6.52 -3.97
C GLY A 7 -17.81 6.54 -4.87
N THR A 8 -18.43 7.71 -5.04
CA THR A 8 -19.48 7.91 -6.05
C THR A 8 -19.03 8.97 -7.05
N ARG A 9 -19.13 8.61 -8.34
CA ARG A 9 -18.89 9.37 -9.60
C ARG A 9 -17.45 9.36 -10.16
N CYS A 10 -17.29 8.63 -11.26
CA CYS A 10 -16.28 8.86 -12.30
C CYS A 10 -16.97 9.43 -13.54
N ALA A 11 -16.60 10.65 -13.93
CA ALA A 11 -16.62 11.10 -15.32
C ALA A 11 -15.68 12.31 -15.48
N ASN A 12 -14.63 12.09 -16.29
CA ASN A 12 -13.64 13.05 -16.81
C ASN A 12 -12.70 13.70 -15.79
N PHE A 13 -11.40 13.64 -16.10
CA PHE A 13 -10.29 14.23 -15.35
C PHE A 13 -10.65 15.63 -14.79
N GLY A 14 -10.53 15.78 -13.47
CA GLY A 14 -10.90 16.99 -12.72
C GLY A 14 -11.64 16.63 -11.44
N ILE A 15 -10.91 16.50 -10.34
CA ILE A 15 -11.47 16.19 -9.01
C ILE A 15 -12.31 17.40 -8.55
N PHE A 16 -13.64 17.30 -8.67
CA PHE A 16 -14.59 18.22 -8.03
C PHE A 16 -15.77 17.44 -7.45
N TYR A 17 -16.10 17.75 -6.19
CA TYR A 17 -17.07 17.04 -5.36
C TYR A 17 -18.39 17.82 -5.26
N ASP A 18 -19.52 17.16 -5.48
CA ASP A 18 -20.82 17.64 -4.99
C ASP A 18 -21.63 16.51 -4.31
N LYS A 19 -22.32 16.91 -3.24
CA LYS A 19 -22.87 16.09 -2.15
C LYS A 19 -24.03 15.20 -2.58
N MET A 20 -23.98 13.91 -2.26
CA MET A 20 -25.18 13.10 -2.00
C MET A 20 -24.96 12.10 -0.87
N THR A 21 -25.77 12.21 0.19
CA THR A 21 -25.86 11.26 1.30
C THR A 21 -26.75 10.07 0.90
N CYS A 22 -26.19 8.87 0.80
CA CYS A 22 -26.96 7.62 0.70
C CYS A 22 -27.03 6.90 2.06
N PHE A 23 -28.22 6.45 2.44
CA PHE A 23 -28.51 5.72 3.68
C PHE A 23 -28.16 4.23 3.54
N ILE A 24 -27.55 3.62 4.57
CA ILE A 24 -27.13 2.19 4.57
C ILE A 24 -28.01 1.38 5.55
N PRO A 25 -28.64 0.26 5.15
CA PRO A 25 -29.40 -0.61 6.04
C PRO A 25 -28.52 -1.35 7.07
N LYS A 26 -29.05 -1.57 8.28
CA LYS A 26 -28.31 -1.85 9.53
C LYS A 26 -27.88 -3.31 9.79
N HIS A 27 -28.11 -4.26 8.89
CA HIS A 27 -28.12 -5.67 9.27
C HIS A 27 -26.74 -6.37 9.30
N THR A 28 -25.72 -5.76 8.70
CA THR A 28 -24.35 -6.34 8.55
C THR A 28 -23.25 -5.27 8.51
N CYS A 29 -23.61 -4.08 8.02
CA CYS A 29 -22.76 -2.91 7.91
C CYS A 29 -23.16 -1.89 8.97
N ARG A 30 -22.18 -1.42 9.76
CA ARG A 30 -22.38 -0.26 10.62
C ARG A 30 -21.70 0.93 9.93
N THR A 31 -22.48 1.95 9.59
CA THR A 31 -21.90 3.29 9.36
C THR A 31 -21.13 3.67 10.62
N PHE A 32 -19.84 3.92 10.48
CA PHE A 32 -18.99 4.28 11.61
C PHE A 32 -19.45 5.63 12.18
N LYS A 33 -20.24 5.57 13.25
CA LYS A 33 -20.54 6.72 14.11
C LYS A 33 -19.37 6.82 15.09
N SER A 34 -18.43 7.74 14.87
CA SER A 34 -17.44 8.00 15.91
C SER A 34 -18.17 8.56 17.13
N LYS A 35 -17.86 8.01 18.30
CA LYS A 35 -18.25 8.60 19.58
C LYS A 35 -17.25 9.68 20.02
N ASP A 36 -16.31 10.06 19.15
CA ASP A 36 -15.10 10.74 19.56
C ASP A 36 -14.67 11.77 18.52
N ASN A 37 -14.22 12.92 19.02
CA ASN A 37 -13.70 14.08 18.27
C ASN A 37 -12.26 13.85 17.76
N SER A 38 -11.77 12.60 17.75
CA SER A 38 -10.36 12.22 17.58
C SER A 38 -10.06 11.50 16.25
N ILE A 39 -10.89 11.68 15.21
CA ILE A 39 -10.59 11.09 13.90
C ILE A 39 -9.44 11.88 13.26
N GLU A 40 -8.32 11.21 13.01
CA GLU A 40 -7.12 11.80 12.37
C GLU A 40 -6.64 10.96 11.18
N GLY A 41 -5.64 11.49 10.47
CA GLY A 41 -4.94 10.81 9.37
C GLY A 41 -5.84 10.49 8.17
N ASN A 42 -5.56 9.35 7.51
CA ASN A 42 -6.24 8.93 6.29
C ASN A 42 -7.77 8.83 6.44
N LEU A 43 -8.27 8.42 7.61
CA LEU A 43 -9.71 8.28 7.83
C LEU A 43 -10.41 9.66 7.86
N LEU A 44 -9.77 10.66 8.47
CA LEU A 44 -10.28 12.03 8.50
C LEU A 44 -10.29 12.63 7.09
N LEU A 45 -9.19 12.48 6.36
CA LEU A 45 -9.05 12.99 4.99
C LEU A 45 -10.15 12.43 4.09
N SER A 46 -10.33 11.11 4.07
CA SER A 46 -11.38 10.46 3.28
C SER A 46 -12.78 10.96 3.62
N LYS A 47 -13.09 11.15 4.92
CA LYS A 47 -14.39 11.71 5.33
C LYS A 47 -14.56 13.16 4.87
N THR A 48 -13.50 13.96 4.92
CA THR A 48 -13.51 15.36 4.47
C THR A 48 -13.75 15.46 2.97
N LEU A 49 -13.25 14.48 2.20
CA LEU A 49 -13.52 14.30 0.77
C LEU A 49 -14.92 13.70 0.48
N GLY A 50 -15.79 13.57 1.48
CA GLY A 50 -17.15 13.07 1.31
C GLY A 50 -17.27 11.56 1.13
N MET A 51 -16.21 10.79 1.36
CA MET A 51 -16.26 9.33 1.25
C MET A 51 -17.15 8.73 2.35
N GLN A 52 -17.92 7.71 1.98
CA GLN A 52 -18.69 6.94 2.95
C GLN A 52 -17.84 5.79 3.50
N HIS A 53 -17.58 5.84 4.80
CA HIS A 53 -16.84 4.78 5.48
C HIS A 53 -17.77 3.67 5.99
N ILE A 54 -17.50 2.46 5.52
CA ILE A 54 -18.19 1.24 5.92
C ILE A 54 -17.25 0.37 6.75
N GLN A 55 -17.63 0.13 8.00
CA GLN A 55 -16.93 -0.83 8.84
C GLN A 55 -17.53 -2.22 8.65
N LEU A 56 -16.68 -3.19 8.32
CA LEU A 56 -17.05 -4.58 8.14
C LEU A 56 -16.65 -5.43 9.35
N GLN A 57 -17.37 -6.53 9.54
CA GLN A 57 -16.89 -7.60 10.42
C GLN A 57 -15.66 -8.27 9.79
N PRO A 58 -14.70 -8.79 10.59
CA PRO A 58 -13.46 -9.34 10.07
C PRO A 58 -13.64 -10.48 9.07
N ASP A 59 -14.57 -11.39 9.34
CA ASP A 59 -14.93 -12.51 8.47
C ASP A 59 -15.47 -12.04 7.11
N VAL A 60 -16.39 -11.07 7.12
CA VAL A 60 -16.95 -10.46 5.91
C VAL A 60 -15.86 -9.75 5.10
N TYR A 61 -14.94 -9.05 5.77
CA TYR A 61 -13.81 -8.42 5.11
C TYR A 61 -12.88 -9.45 4.45
N HIS A 62 -12.49 -10.49 5.18
CA HIS A 62 -11.58 -11.51 4.65
C HIS A 62 -12.20 -12.29 3.48
N ASP A 63 -13.49 -12.62 3.57
CA ASP A 63 -14.24 -13.23 2.46
C ASP A 63 -14.28 -12.31 1.24
N LEU A 64 -14.54 -11.02 1.42
CA LEU A 64 -14.61 -10.07 0.30
C LEU A 64 -13.24 -9.82 -0.35
N VAL A 65 -12.16 -9.72 0.44
CA VAL A 65 -10.79 -9.60 -0.08
C VAL A 65 -10.38 -10.85 -0.85
N SER A 66 -10.75 -12.03 -0.35
CA SER A 66 -10.41 -13.31 -0.98
C SER A 66 -11.22 -13.56 -2.25
N SER A 67 -12.55 -13.44 -2.18
CA SER A 67 -13.47 -13.75 -3.28
C SER A 67 -13.49 -12.68 -4.37
N ARG A 68 -13.14 -11.43 -4.04
CA ARG A 68 -13.32 -10.24 -4.88
C ARG A 68 -14.74 -10.09 -5.44
N ASN A 69 -15.74 -10.74 -4.82
CA ASN A 69 -17.12 -10.73 -5.30
C ASN A 69 -17.89 -9.52 -4.74
N PHE A 70 -17.47 -8.33 -5.15
CA PHE A 70 -18.08 -7.08 -4.73
C PHE A 70 -19.54 -6.96 -5.18
N SER A 71 -19.90 -7.53 -6.33
CA SER A 71 -21.28 -7.50 -6.84
C SER A 71 -22.27 -8.20 -5.89
N ALA A 72 -21.93 -9.41 -5.42
CA ALA A 72 -22.76 -10.11 -4.44
C ALA A 72 -22.84 -9.35 -3.11
N PHE A 73 -21.71 -8.79 -2.66
CA PHE A 73 -21.67 -7.97 -1.46
C PHE A 73 -22.62 -6.75 -1.57
N PHE A 74 -22.54 -5.97 -2.66
CA PHE A 74 -23.40 -4.81 -2.84
C PHE A 74 -24.87 -5.17 -2.96
N LYS A 75 -25.21 -6.24 -3.68
CA LYS A 75 -26.61 -6.72 -3.79
C LYS A 75 -27.20 -7.13 -2.44
N ARG A 76 -26.39 -7.76 -1.57
CA ARG A 76 -26.84 -8.22 -0.27
C ARG A 76 -26.93 -7.08 0.75
N GLU A 77 -25.86 -6.30 0.87
CA GLU A 77 -25.65 -5.38 2.00
C GLU A 77 -26.05 -3.93 1.71
N TRP A 78 -25.85 -3.44 0.48
CA TRP A 78 -26.04 -2.01 0.14
C TRP A 78 -27.30 -1.73 -0.69
N ARG A 79 -27.67 -2.63 -1.61
CA ARG A 79 -28.84 -2.52 -2.50
C ARG A 79 -28.93 -1.15 -3.21
N PRO A 80 -27.94 -0.81 -4.04
CA PRO A 80 -27.96 0.42 -4.84
C PRO A 80 -29.18 0.47 -5.77
N SER A 81 -29.58 1.67 -6.19
CA SER A 81 -30.60 1.82 -7.24
C SER A 81 -30.13 1.20 -8.55
N SER A 82 -31.06 0.79 -9.41
CA SER A 82 -30.77 0.16 -10.71
C SER A 82 -29.83 0.97 -11.60
N ASP A 83 -29.88 2.30 -11.49
CA ASP A 83 -29.14 3.22 -12.35
C ASP A 83 -27.75 3.55 -11.79
N THR A 84 -27.43 3.07 -10.59
CA THR A 84 -26.13 3.29 -9.95
C THR A 84 -25.06 2.43 -10.59
N LYS A 85 -24.10 3.06 -11.25
CA LYS A 85 -22.87 2.40 -11.72
C LYS A 85 -21.86 2.32 -10.58
N ILE A 86 -21.30 1.14 -10.36
CA ILE A 86 -20.34 0.87 -9.29
C ILE A 86 -19.05 0.38 -9.91
N LEU A 87 -17.96 1.08 -9.62
CA LEU A 87 -16.61 0.60 -9.89
C LEU A 87 -16.03 0.05 -8.59
N CYS A 88 -15.60 -1.20 -8.62
CA CYS A 88 -15.03 -1.87 -7.45
C CYS A 88 -13.51 -1.88 -7.57
N VAL A 89 -12.82 -1.21 -6.65
CA VAL A 89 -11.35 -1.19 -6.61
C VAL A 89 -10.89 -2.09 -5.46
N PRO A 90 -10.16 -3.18 -5.74
CA PRO A 90 -9.66 -4.07 -4.69
C PRO A 90 -8.59 -3.39 -3.83
N GLN A 91 -8.28 -4.01 -2.69
CA GLN A 91 -7.22 -3.54 -1.79
C GLN A 91 -5.90 -3.38 -2.56
N GLY A 92 -5.24 -2.22 -2.37
CA GLY A 92 -3.98 -1.91 -3.04
C GLY A 92 -4.10 -1.69 -4.55
N VAL A 93 -5.30 -1.55 -5.09
CA VAL A 93 -5.54 -1.41 -6.55
C VAL A 93 -4.97 -2.61 -7.32
N ALA A 94 -4.97 -3.80 -6.70
CA ALA A 94 -4.46 -5.05 -7.29
C ALA A 94 -5.34 -5.56 -8.45
N THR A 95 -5.29 -4.84 -9.56
CA THR A 95 -6.07 -4.99 -10.80
C THR A 95 -5.11 -5.05 -11.98
N LEU A 96 -5.54 -5.66 -13.09
CA LEU A 96 -4.71 -5.75 -14.31
C LEU A 96 -4.39 -4.36 -14.85
N GLU A 97 -5.34 -3.44 -14.75
CA GLU A 97 -5.22 -2.05 -15.20
C GLU A 97 -4.12 -1.27 -14.47
N ALA A 98 -3.76 -1.67 -13.25
CA ALA A 98 -2.66 -1.05 -12.50
C ALA A 98 -1.28 -1.31 -13.13
N GLN A 99 -1.15 -2.33 -13.99
CA GLN A 99 0.11 -2.66 -14.67
C GLN A 99 0.62 -1.49 -15.53
N GLU A 100 -0.27 -0.72 -16.15
CA GLU A 100 0.13 0.40 -17.01
C GLU A 100 0.87 1.50 -16.22
N GLY A 101 0.43 1.78 -14.99
CA GLY A 101 1.14 2.71 -14.10
C GLY A 101 2.51 2.19 -13.68
N VAL A 102 2.64 0.88 -13.45
CA VAL A 102 3.93 0.24 -13.11
C VAL A 102 4.87 0.23 -14.32
N LYS A 103 4.36 -0.03 -15.53
CA LYS A 103 5.13 0.03 -16.79
C LYS A 103 5.65 1.45 -17.02
N LEU A 104 4.83 2.48 -16.77
CA LEU A 104 5.25 3.88 -16.85
C LEU A 104 6.37 4.18 -15.84
N LEU A 105 6.21 3.79 -14.57
CA LEU A 105 7.25 3.96 -13.55
C LEU A 105 8.57 3.27 -13.95
N ALA A 106 8.50 2.05 -14.48
CA ALA A 106 9.68 1.33 -14.96
C ALA A 106 10.36 2.06 -16.13
N HIS A 107 9.57 2.62 -17.06
CA HIS A 107 10.08 3.43 -18.17
C HIS A 107 10.76 4.71 -17.66
N GLU A 108 10.17 5.41 -16.70
CA GLU A 108 10.74 6.61 -16.08
C GLU A 108 12.06 6.31 -15.36
N ILE A 109 12.11 5.22 -14.58
CA ILE A 109 13.34 4.76 -13.91
C ILE A 109 14.42 4.44 -14.94
N ASN A 110 14.11 3.65 -15.98
CA ASN A 110 15.08 3.30 -17.00
C ASN A 110 15.61 4.52 -17.74
N THR A 111 14.74 5.46 -18.07
CA THR A 111 15.11 6.73 -18.69
C THR A 111 16.07 7.52 -17.80
N TYR A 112 15.73 7.67 -16.50
CA TYR A 112 16.59 8.35 -15.55
C TYR A 112 17.96 7.66 -15.41
N VAL A 113 17.99 6.34 -15.24
CA VAL A 113 19.23 5.55 -15.10
C VAL A 113 20.14 5.73 -16.31
N GLN A 114 19.60 5.77 -17.53
CA GLN A 114 20.36 6.03 -18.76
C GLN A 114 21.04 7.40 -18.74
N THR A 115 20.44 8.41 -18.12
CA THR A 115 21.05 9.75 -18.00
C THR A 115 22.22 9.81 -17.01
N CYS A 116 22.26 8.92 -16.02
CA CYS A 116 23.25 8.97 -14.94
C CYS A 116 24.56 8.23 -15.27
N GLY A 117 24.56 7.33 -16.26
CA GLY A 117 25.74 6.53 -16.61
C GLY A 117 26.23 5.58 -15.49
N THR A 118 25.37 5.29 -14.50
CA THR A 118 25.67 4.42 -13.36
C THR A 118 24.60 3.34 -13.23
N LEU A 119 24.97 2.19 -12.67
CA LEU A 119 24.01 1.15 -12.33
C LEU A 119 23.31 1.51 -11.03
N PHE A 120 22.01 1.21 -10.95
CA PHE A 120 21.23 1.35 -9.73
C PHE A 120 20.68 0.01 -9.25
N ALA A 121 20.64 -0.15 -7.94
CA ALA A 121 19.81 -1.13 -7.27
C ALA A 121 18.54 -0.42 -6.79
N VAL A 122 17.41 -0.75 -7.41
CA VAL A 122 16.11 -0.14 -7.11
C VAL A 122 15.44 -0.93 -5.99
N VAL A 123 15.04 -0.24 -4.92
CA VAL A 123 14.32 -0.83 -3.79
C VAL A 123 12.99 -0.11 -3.61
N ILE A 124 11.92 -0.92 -3.52
CA ILE A 124 10.56 -0.44 -3.33
C ILE A 124 9.99 -1.13 -2.09
N PRO A 125 9.42 -0.38 -1.11
CA PRO A 125 8.72 -0.99 0.02
C PRO A 125 7.48 -1.73 -0.50
N CYS A 126 7.24 -2.94 0.02
CA CYS A 126 6.08 -3.72 -0.37
C CYS A 126 5.04 -3.79 0.75
N GLY A 127 3.78 -3.51 0.41
CA GLY A 127 2.73 -3.25 1.39
C GLY A 127 1.93 -4.46 1.88
N THR A 128 2.03 -5.62 1.23
CA THR A 128 1.12 -6.74 1.50
C THR A 128 1.77 -8.10 1.28
N GLY A 129 1.64 -8.98 2.27
CA GLY A 129 2.02 -10.40 2.16
C GLY A 129 3.47 -10.71 2.48
N ASP A 130 3.77 -11.98 2.67
CA ASP A 130 5.13 -12.48 2.80
C ASP A 130 5.76 -12.72 1.41
N ALA A 131 7.01 -13.18 1.38
CA ALA A 131 7.69 -13.44 0.12
C ALA A 131 6.95 -14.44 -0.78
N ALA A 132 6.32 -15.47 -0.20
CA ALA A 132 5.56 -16.45 -0.97
C ALA A 132 4.31 -15.83 -1.60
N PHE A 133 3.59 -15.00 -0.85
CA PHE A 133 2.45 -14.24 -1.37
C PHE A 133 2.86 -13.33 -2.52
N LEU A 134 3.97 -12.58 -2.37
CA LEU A 134 4.45 -11.67 -3.39
C LEU A 134 4.90 -12.38 -4.65
N THR A 135 5.66 -13.47 -4.53
CA THR A 135 6.01 -14.31 -5.68
C THR A 135 4.76 -14.81 -6.40
N LYS A 136 3.74 -15.27 -5.65
CA LYS A 136 2.47 -15.70 -6.24
C LYS A 136 1.76 -14.56 -6.96
N GLN A 137 1.75 -13.35 -6.41
CA GLN A 137 1.17 -12.18 -7.09
C GLN A 137 1.90 -11.86 -8.39
N PHE A 138 3.23 -11.87 -8.41
CA PHE A 138 3.99 -11.67 -9.65
C PHE A 138 3.71 -12.77 -10.68
N GLN A 139 3.63 -14.03 -10.26
CA GLN A 139 3.28 -15.14 -11.15
C GLN A 139 1.89 -14.97 -11.75
N GLN A 140 0.90 -14.57 -10.95
CA GLN A 140 -0.45 -14.30 -11.43
C GLN A 140 -0.47 -13.18 -12.48
N LEU A 141 0.25 -12.08 -12.23
CA LEU A 141 0.35 -10.97 -13.19
C LEU A 141 0.98 -11.40 -14.52
N ILE A 142 1.98 -12.28 -14.51
CA ILE A 142 2.60 -12.82 -15.72
C ILE A 142 1.62 -13.71 -16.49
N VAL A 143 0.86 -14.56 -15.79
CA VAL A 143 -0.14 -15.44 -16.41
C VAL A 143 -1.29 -14.63 -17.03
N GLU A 144 -1.66 -13.52 -16.40
CA GLU A 144 -2.75 -12.65 -16.85
C GLU A 144 -2.33 -11.68 -17.98
N ASP A 145 -1.04 -11.39 -18.15
CA ASP A 145 -0.51 -10.56 -19.24
C ASP A 145 0.12 -11.45 -20.35
N PRO A 146 -0.57 -11.68 -21.49
CA PRO A 146 -0.07 -12.53 -22.57
C PRO A 146 1.17 -11.98 -23.28
N SER A 147 1.58 -10.73 -23.01
CA SER A 147 2.82 -10.16 -23.55
C SER A 147 4.08 -10.57 -22.77
N LEU A 148 3.93 -11.22 -21.61
CA LEU A 148 5.03 -11.64 -20.75
C LEU A 148 5.26 -13.16 -20.86
N ASP A 149 6.51 -13.57 -21.13
CA ASP A 149 6.92 -14.98 -21.09
C ASP A 149 7.54 -15.31 -19.73
N MET A 150 6.90 -16.22 -18.99
CA MET A 150 7.33 -16.71 -17.67
C MET A 150 8.77 -17.23 -17.64
N ASN A 151 9.29 -17.72 -18.77
CA ASN A 151 10.66 -18.22 -18.87
C ASN A 151 11.71 -17.09 -19.05
N SER A 152 11.27 -15.89 -19.41
CA SER A 152 12.13 -14.74 -19.69
C SER A 152 12.05 -13.66 -18.61
N VAL A 153 10.98 -13.64 -17.80
CA VAL A 153 10.77 -12.64 -16.76
C VAL A 153 11.69 -12.90 -15.56
N VAL A 154 12.46 -11.89 -15.21
CA VAL A 154 13.24 -11.89 -13.96
C VAL A 154 12.37 -11.34 -12.84
N PHE A 155 12.12 -12.16 -11.83
CA PHE A 155 11.41 -11.72 -10.63
C PHE A 155 12.29 -10.78 -9.79
N PRO A 156 11.71 -9.76 -9.15
CA PRO A 156 12.44 -8.96 -8.19
C PRO A 156 12.89 -9.83 -7.01
N GLN A 157 14.07 -9.54 -6.49
CA GLN A 157 14.55 -10.18 -5.27
C GLN A 157 13.73 -9.67 -4.07
N ILE A 158 13.08 -10.60 -3.36
CA ILE A 158 12.32 -10.25 -2.15
C ILE A 158 13.26 -10.32 -0.94
N LEU A 159 13.42 -9.18 -0.27
CA LEU A 159 14.19 -9.09 0.96
C LEU A 159 13.32 -9.49 2.15
N ASN A 160 13.76 -10.52 2.87
CA ASN A 160 13.09 -10.92 4.10
C ASN A 160 13.68 -10.15 5.29
N PRO A 161 12.85 -9.56 6.16
CA PRO A 161 13.32 -8.90 7.36
C PRO A 161 13.85 -9.93 8.37
N LYS A 162 14.91 -9.56 9.09
CA LYS A 162 15.44 -10.36 10.21
C LYS A 162 14.39 -10.56 11.30
N GLU A 163 13.56 -9.54 11.52
CA GLU A 163 12.48 -9.56 12.51
C GLU A 163 11.14 -9.17 11.86
N LYS A 164 10.10 -9.95 12.15
CA LYS A 164 8.75 -9.69 11.64
C LYS A 164 8.00 -8.77 12.61
N ASN A 165 7.39 -7.72 12.07
CA ASN A 165 6.39 -6.94 12.80
C ASN A 165 5.00 -7.22 12.23
N ARG A 166 3.98 -7.28 13.10
CA ARG A 166 2.60 -7.36 12.62
C ARG A 166 2.20 -6.02 12.02
N PHE A 167 1.46 -6.07 10.92
CA PHE A 167 0.99 -4.88 10.21
C PHE A 167 0.38 -3.85 11.17
N GLY A 168 0.93 -2.63 11.15
CA GLY A 168 0.47 -1.51 11.96
C GLY A 168 0.64 -1.68 13.47
N ARG A 169 1.37 -2.67 14.00
CA ARG A 169 1.63 -2.78 15.45
C ARG A 169 2.80 -1.85 15.85
N PRO A 170 2.66 -0.99 16.88
CA PRO A 170 3.76 -0.15 17.33
C PRO A 170 4.95 -0.98 17.84
N TRP A 171 6.10 -0.76 17.24
CA TRP A 171 7.34 -1.47 17.51
C TRP A 171 8.53 -0.49 17.49
N TRP A 172 9.27 -0.42 18.60
CA TRP A 172 10.26 0.63 18.86
C TRP A 172 11.37 0.73 17.80
N PRO A 173 11.90 -0.37 17.25
CA PRO A 173 12.85 -0.31 16.14
C PRO A 173 12.36 0.50 14.93
N LEU A 174 11.07 0.46 14.59
CA LEU A 174 10.53 1.28 13.49
C LEU A 174 10.40 2.76 13.85
N TYR A 175 10.11 3.05 15.12
CA TYR A 175 10.08 4.43 15.61
C TYR A 175 11.47 5.04 15.55
N HIS A 176 12.49 4.33 16.03
CA HIS A 176 13.88 4.78 15.96
C HIS A 176 14.36 4.94 14.52
N MET A 177 14.11 3.94 13.67
CA MET A 177 14.44 4.00 12.24
C MET A 177 13.77 5.20 11.56
N TYR A 178 12.49 5.45 11.82
CA TYR A 178 11.79 6.63 11.29
C TYR A 178 12.46 7.95 11.67
N HIS A 179 12.81 8.13 12.95
CA HIS A 179 13.45 9.36 13.41
C HIS A 179 14.87 9.52 12.88
N GLU A 180 15.63 8.44 12.79
CA GLU A 180 16.97 8.43 12.19
C GLU A 180 16.90 8.83 10.72
N LEU A 181 16.00 8.23 9.94
CA LEU A 181 15.80 8.58 8.54
C LEU A 181 15.41 10.05 8.37
N LEU A 182 14.45 10.54 9.17
CA LEU A 182 14.02 11.93 9.10
C LEU A 182 15.17 12.89 9.43
N GLN A 183 16.00 12.56 10.44
CA GLN A 183 17.17 13.36 10.80
C GLN A 183 18.22 13.38 9.69
N GLU A 184 18.59 12.21 9.15
CA GLU A 184 19.68 12.09 8.19
C GLU A 184 19.31 12.54 6.77
N THR A 185 18.04 12.37 6.37
CA THR A 185 17.61 12.63 4.99
C THR A 185 16.72 13.86 4.84
N GLN A 186 16.11 14.35 5.93
CA GLN A 186 15.06 15.37 5.90
C GLN A 186 13.82 14.97 5.08
N VAL A 187 13.69 13.68 4.73
CA VAL A 187 12.53 13.10 4.05
C VAL A 187 11.65 12.38 5.07
N ASP A 188 10.36 12.67 5.03
CA ASP A 188 9.37 12.02 5.86
C ASP A 188 8.96 10.68 5.23
N PHE A 189 9.27 9.56 5.90
CA PHE A 189 8.87 8.22 5.49
C PHE A 189 7.72 7.72 6.35
N ASP A 190 6.82 6.90 5.80
CA ASP A 190 5.75 6.34 6.61
C ASP A 190 6.26 5.29 7.62
N LEU A 191 5.67 5.29 8.81
CA LEU A 191 6.04 4.40 9.93
C LEU A 191 5.67 2.92 9.72
N ILE A 192 4.92 2.59 8.66
CA ILE A 192 4.41 1.23 8.43
C ILE A 192 5.23 0.50 7.37
N TYR A 193 5.45 1.13 6.22
CA TYR A 193 6.11 0.53 5.05
C TYR A 193 7.50 1.12 4.85
N GLY A 194 7.61 2.45 4.80
CA GLY A 194 8.85 3.17 4.58
C GLY A 194 9.91 2.79 5.61
N ALA A 195 9.66 3.11 6.88
CA ALA A 195 10.55 2.78 7.99
C ALA A 195 10.85 1.29 8.09
N PHE A 196 9.89 0.42 7.74
CA PHE A 196 10.09 -1.03 7.76
C PHE A 196 11.02 -1.53 6.65
N ALA A 197 10.96 -0.94 5.45
CA ALA A 197 11.86 -1.27 4.35
C ALA A 197 13.30 -0.87 4.66
N TRP A 198 13.51 0.34 5.20
CA TRP A 198 14.82 0.78 5.68
C TRP A 198 15.31 -0.09 6.84
N TYR A 199 14.46 -0.41 7.82
CA TYR A 199 14.82 -1.35 8.87
C TYR A 199 15.26 -2.71 8.29
N THR A 200 14.56 -3.23 7.29
CA THR A 200 14.90 -4.50 6.62
C THR A 200 16.27 -4.46 5.94
N LEU A 201 16.64 -3.32 5.36
CA LEU A 201 17.92 -3.13 4.68
C LEU A 201 19.09 -2.97 5.65
N PHE A 202 18.88 -2.27 6.77
CA PHE A 202 19.97 -1.85 7.67
C PHE A 202 20.11 -2.72 8.93
N SER A 203 19.10 -3.52 9.29
CA SER A 203 19.18 -4.44 10.44
C SER A 203 20.08 -5.66 10.21
N ASP A 204 20.49 -5.89 8.96
CA ASP A 204 21.39 -6.96 8.54
C ASP A 204 22.21 -6.50 7.32
N THR A 205 23.52 -6.32 7.52
CA THR A 205 24.42 -5.85 6.44
C THR A 205 24.45 -6.79 5.25
N THR A 206 24.12 -8.07 5.41
CA THR A 206 24.02 -9.01 4.29
C THR A 206 22.89 -8.65 3.33
N GLN A 207 21.85 -7.94 3.80
CA GLN A 207 20.76 -7.46 2.95
C GLN A 207 21.23 -6.31 2.07
N LEU A 208 21.99 -5.37 2.64
CA LEU A 208 22.60 -4.28 1.89
C LEU A 208 23.63 -4.82 0.89
N ASP A 209 24.43 -5.81 1.27
CA ASP A 209 25.37 -6.48 0.37
C ASP A 209 24.64 -7.18 -0.77
N LYS A 210 23.52 -7.86 -0.53
CA LYS A 210 22.71 -8.45 -1.62
C LYS A 210 22.19 -7.41 -2.62
N VAL A 211 21.87 -6.21 -2.13
CA VAL A 211 21.35 -5.11 -2.96
C VAL A 211 22.47 -4.44 -3.75
N LEU A 212 23.63 -4.19 -3.12
CA LEU A 212 24.72 -3.40 -3.71
C LEU A 212 25.81 -4.24 -4.39
N ASN A 213 26.08 -5.44 -3.89
CA ASN A 213 27.13 -6.33 -4.41
C ASN A 213 26.55 -7.36 -5.38
N CYS A 214 26.37 -6.95 -6.63
CA CYS A 214 26.15 -7.90 -7.71
C CYS A 214 27.49 -8.24 -8.35
N THR A 215 27.94 -9.48 -8.17
CA THR A 215 29.24 -10.02 -8.59
C THR A 215 29.41 -10.19 -10.11
N THR A 216 28.37 -9.92 -10.90
CA THR A 216 28.33 -10.24 -12.34
C THR A 216 29.06 -9.21 -13.20
N TYR A 217 29.21 -7.98 -12.71
CA TYR A 217 29.93 -6.90 -13.37
C TYR A 217 30.67 -6.16 -12.27
N ASN A 218 31.97 -5.94 -12.41
CA ASN A 218 32.88 -5.29 -11.46
C ASN A 218 32.54 -3.79 -11.22
N SER A 219 31.25 -3.46 -11.18
CA SER A 219 30.65 -2.15 -11.30
C SER A 219 29.87 -1.86 -10.02
N LYS A 220 30.34 -0.87 -9.27
CA LYS A 220 29.67 -0.36 -8.07
C LYS A 220 28.26 0.13 -8.44
N ARG A 221 27.22 -0.37 -7.77
CA ARG A 221 25.84 0.11 -7.92
C ARG A 221 25.57 1.25 -6.96
N GLN A 222 24.78 2.22 -7.41
CA GLN A 222 24.13 3.19 -6.54
C GLN A 222 22.79 2.65 -6.05
N PHE A 223 22.33 3.18 -4.92
CA PHE A 223 21.05 2.79 -4.34
C PHE A 223 19.96 3.76 -4.78
N MET A 224 18.81 3.26 -5.23
CA MET A 224 17.63 4.07 -5.55
C MET A 224 16.43 3.55 -4.77
N TYR A 225 15.92 4.36 -3.84
CA TYR A 225 14.72 4.05 -3.09
C TYR A 225 13.49 4.71 -3.72
N ILE A 226 12.42 3.94 -3.94
CA ILE A 226 11.15 4.47 -4.43
C ILE A 226 10.24 4.77 -3.25
N HIS A 227 10.03 6.05 -2.98
CA HIS A 227 9.14 6.52 -1.91
C HIS A 227 7.67 6.37 -2.31
N THR A 228 6.93 5.43 -1.69
CA THR A 228 5.54 5.10 -2.06
C THR A 228 4.47 5.92 -1.33
N GLY A 229 4.86 6.88 -0.50
CA GLY A 229 3.95 7.79 0.21
C GLY A 229 3.61 7.30 1.61
N GLY A 230 2.34 7.42 2.02
CA GLY A 230 1.84 6.89 3.30
C GLY A 230 2.05 7.77 4.54
N THR A 231 2.79 8.88 4.43
CA THR A 231 3.15 9.78 5.53
C THR A 231 1.94 10.41 6.25
N SER A 232 0.80 10.55 5.57
CA SER A 232 -0.46 10.98 6.18
C SER A 232 -0.97 10.03 7.29
N GLY A 233 -0.44 8.81 7.38
CA GLY A 233 -0.68 7.89 8.48
C GLY A 233 0.20 8.13 9.72
N ASN A 234 1.28 8.91 9.61
CA ASN A 234 2.30 9.04 10.66
C ASN A 234 1.73 9.64 11.95
N ALA A 235 0.89 10.69 11.87
CA ALA A 235 0.27 11.29 13.05
C ALA A 235 -0.46 10.24 13.93
N THR A 236 -1.27 9.39 13.30
CA THR A 236 -1.99 8.32 14.02
C THR A 236 -1.06 7.23 14.55
N MET A 237 0.04 6.93 13.85
CA MET A 237 1.03 5.96 14.31
C MET A 237 1.85 6.48 15.50
N LEU A 238 2.33 7.73 15.43
CA LEU A 238 3.08 8.39 16.51
C LEU A 238 2.25 8.49 17.79
N SER A 239 0.98 8.90 17.69
CA SER A 239 0.06 8.88 18.83
C SER A 239 0.00 7.50 19.50
N ARG A 240 -0.01 6.41 18.73
CA ARG A 240 -0.01 5.05 19.30
C ARG A 240 1.30 4.67 20.00
N TYR A 241 2.44 5.22 19.58
CA TYR A 241 3.70 5.07 20.30
C TYR A 241 3.70 5.83 21.63
N GLU A 242 3.16 7.05 21.66
CA GLU A 242 3.03 7.84 22.89
C GLU A 242 2.17 7.13 23.94
N HIS A 243 1.05 6.52 23.52
CA HIS A 243 0.19 5.74 24.42
C HIS A 243 0.91 4.50 24.97
N LYS A 244 1.74 3.84 24.15
CA LYS A 244 2.54 2.69 24.57
C LYS A 244 3.63 3.05 25.58
N ASN A 245 4.16 4.28 25.53
CA ASN A 245 5.12 4.77 26.52
C ASN A 245 4.50 5.00 27.91
N LYS A 246 3.18 5.20 27.98
CA LYS A 246 2.45 5.51 29.22
C LYS A 246 1.84 4.27 29.90
N SER A 247 1.97 3.09 29.28
CA SER A 247 1.41 1.81 29.73
C SER A 247 2.49 0.86 30.20
#